data_AF-A0A7S3TR60-F1
#
_entry.id   AF-A0A7S3TR60-F1
#
_cell.length_a   1.000
_cell.length_b   1.000
_cell.length_c   1.000
_cell.angle_alpha   90.00
_cell.angle_beta   90.00
_cell.angle_gamma   90.00
#
_symmetry.space_group_name_H-M   'P 1'
#
loop_
_entity.id
_entity.type
_entity.pdbx_description
1 polymer ?
#
loop_
_entity_poly.entity_id
_entity_poly.type
_entity_poly.pdbx_seq_one_letter_code
_entity_poly.pdbx_strand_id
1 'polypeptide(L)'
;CGCPYTYGQEKVNSTPMPDWFDKMTRRWLASLRLGDDGDARLPDSVNLNLYEHGEHGVSWHADDEPLFQGKFQDTRIVSVTLGSPRKFQIGLRAPRRGGILKPE
;
A
#
# COMPACT_ATOMS: atom_id res chain seq x y z
N CYS A 1 6.78 10.71 -7.32
CA CYS A 1 7.98 10.98 -6.48
C CYS A 1 9.21 10.27 -7.07
N GLY A 2 10.42 10.85 -6.94
CA GLY A 2 11.70 10.27 -7.37
C GLY A 2 12.56 9.79 -6.19
N CYS A 3 11.90 9.41 -5.10
CA CYS A 3 12.51 9.17 -3.80
C CYS A 3 12.93 7.70 -3.69
N PRO A 4 14.14 7.39 -3.19
CA PRO A 4 14.53 6.00 -2.97
C PRO A 4 13.69 5.39 -1.84
N TYR A 5 13.38 4.11 -1.97
CA TYR A 5 12.68 3.32 -0.96
C TYR A 5 13.66 2.43 -0.21
N THR A 6 13.46 2.23 1.09
CA THR A 6 14.30 1.34 1.90
C THR A 6 13.42 0.39 2.67
N TYR A 7 13.62 -0.91 2.45
CA TYR A 7 12.92 -1.98 3.13
C TYR A 7 13.92 -2.91 3.80
N GLY A 8 13.90 -2.95 5.14
CA GLY A 8 14.92 -3.68 5.91
C GLY A 8 16.32 -3.13 5.62
N GLN A 9 17.18 -3.96 5.02
CA GLN A 9 18.55 -3.59 4.62
C GLN A 9 18.66 -3.21 3.14
N GLU A 10 17.59 -3.40 2.36
CA GLU A 10 17.61 -3.16 0.92
C GLU A 10 17.15 -1.74 0.60
N LYS A 11 17.87 -1.08 -0.31
CA LYS A 11 17.52 0.24 -0.82
C LYS A 11 17.33 0.15 -2.32
N VAL A 12 16.17 0.59 -2.78
CA VAL A 12 15.76 0.55 -4.18
C VAL A 12 15.55 1.98 -4.67
N ASN A 13 16.14 2.32 -5.82
CA ASN A 13 15.91 3.61 -6.46
C ASN A 13 14.52 3.63 -7.10
N SER A 14 13.84 4.78 -7.05
CA SER A 14 12.58 4.96 -7.76
C SER A 14 12.78 4.85 -9.26
N THR A 15 11.83 4.22 -9.94
CA THR A 15 11.69 4.27 -11.40
C THR A 15 10.45 5.09 -11.76
N PRO A 16 10.44 5.79 -12.91
CA PRO A 16 9.22 6.42 -13.41
C PRO A 16 8.11 5.38 -13.59
N MET A 17 6.89 5.72 -13.18
CA MET A 17 5.74 4.88 -13.50
C MET A 17 5.56 4.83 -15.03
N PRO A 18 5.31 3.65 -15.61
CA PRO A 18 5.08 3.55 -17.04
C PRO A 18 3.72 4.18 -17.41
N ASP A 19 3.59 4.75 -18.60
CA ASP A 19 2.40 5.50 -19.04
C ASP A 19 1.08 4.70 -18.95
N TRP A 20 1.15 3.38 -19.07
CA TRP A 20 -0.04 2.54 -18.93
C TRP A 20 -0.55 2.48 -17.48
N PHE A 21 0.31 2.73 -16.50
CA PHE A 21 -0.03 2.66 -15.08
C PHE A 21 -1.05 3.72 -14.70
N ASP A 22 -0.93 4.95 -15.22
CA ASP A 22 -1.92 6.02 -15.00
C ASP A 22 -3.32 5.63 -15.47
N LYS A 23 -3.42 4.95 -16.61
CA LYS A 23 -4.70 4.47 -17.15
C LYS A 23 -5.33 3.43 -16.22
N MET A 24 -4.50 2.54 -15.67
CA MET A 24 -4.95 1.51 -14.73
C MET A 24 -5.36 2.13 -13.39
N THR A 25 -4.54 3.04 -12.84
CA THR A 25 -4.81 3.77 -11.60
C THR A 25 -6.15 4.50 -11.68
N ARG A 26 -6.42 5.24 -12.76
CA ARG A 26 -7.71 5.92 -12.98
C ARG A 26 -8.88 4.94 -12.97
N ARG A 27 -8.73 3.78 -13.61
CA ARG A 27 -9.78 2.75 -13.64
C ARG A 27 -10.02 2.15 -12.26
N TRP A 28 -8.98 1.89 -11.48
CA TRP A 28 -9.12 1.37 -10.12
C TRP A 28 -9.79 2.39 -9.19
N LEU A 29 -9.34 3.65 -9.23
CA LEU A 29 -9.92 4.73 -8.44
C LEU A 29 -11.39 4.97 -8.77
N ALA A 30 -11.76 5.00 -10.06
CA ALA A 30 -13.16 5.12 -10.48
C ALA A 30 -14.04 3.97 -9.97
N SER A 31 -13.49 2.75 -9.93
CA SER A 31 -14.21 1.57 -9.42
C SER A 31 -14.49 1.66 -7.91
N LEU A 32 -13.67 2.43 -7.19
CA LEU A 32 -13.83 2.71 -5.76
C LEU A 32 -14.59 4.03 -5.50
N ARG A 33 -15.03 4.73 -6.55
CA ARG A 33 -15.60 6.09 -6.49
C ARG A 33 -14.68 7.09 -5.77
N LEU A 34 -13.37 6.91 -5.94
CA LEU A 34 -12.35 7.82 -5.45
C LEU A 34 -11.93 8.73 -6.60
N GLY A 35 -11.98 10.05 -6.42
CA GLY A 35 -11.58 11.03 -7.43
C GLY A 35 -12.72 11.77 -8.15
N ASP A 36 -13.96 11.61 -7.70
CA ASP A 36 -15.11 12.42 -8.18
C ASP A 36 -15.28 13.72 -7.36
N ASP A 37 -14.53 13.86 -6.28
CA ASP A 37 -14.64 14.86 -5.22
C ASP A 37 -13.69 16.07 -5.39
N GLY A 38 -13.11 16.27 -6.58
CA GLY A 38 -12.31 17.45 -6.91
C GLY A 38 -10.88 17.48 -6.33
N ASP A 39 -10.57 16.67 -5.31
CA ASP A 39 -9.20 16.39 -4.80
C ASP A 39 -8.65 15.07 -5.37
N ALA A 40 -8.95 14.79 -6.64
CA ALA A 40 -8.59 13.56 -7.35
C ALA A 40 -7.09 13.48 -7.68
N ARG A 41 -6.23 13.58 -6.67
CA ARG A 41 -4.80 13.37 -6.82
C ARG A 41 -4.57 11.88 -7.02
N LEU A 42 -3.97 11.55 -8.16
CA LEU A 42 -3.47 10.20 -8.39
C LEU A 42 -2.38 9.90 -7.36
N PRO A 43 -2.28 8.65 -6.86
CA PRO A 43 -1.09 8.18 -6.16
C PRO A 43 0.16 8.52 -6.97
N ASP A 44 1.17 9.07 -6.30
CA ASP A 44 2.42 9.52 -6.93
C ASP A 44 3.58 8.52 -6.75
N SER A 45 3.29 7.39 -6.12
CA SER A 45 4.19 6.29 -5.80
C SER A 45 3.42 4.97 -5.72
N VAL A 46 4.12 3.87 -5.93
CA VAL A 46 3.59 2.51 -5.79
C VAL A 46 4.68 1.60 -5.22
N ASN A 47 4.31 0.78 -4.24
CA ASN A 47 5.11 -0.36 -3.80
C ASN A 47 4.57 -1.62 -4.49
N LEU A 48 5.45 -2.38 -5.14
CA LEU A 48 5.09 -3.59 -5.87
C LEU A 48 5.60 -4.83 -5.14
N ASN A 49 4.67 -5.72 -4.78
CA ASN A 49 4.98 -6.99 -4.16
C ASN A 49 4.75 -8.13 -5.15
N LEU A 50 5.76 -8.97 -5.35
CA LEU A 50 5.68 -10.19 -6.17
C LEU A 50 5.70 -11.42 -5.27
N TYR A 51 4.66 -12.25 -5.38
CA TYR A 51 4.54 -13.49 -4.63
C TYR A 51 4.52 -14.68 -5.60
N GLU A 52 5.68 -15.32 -5.80
CA GLU A 52 5.84 -16.39 -6.79
C GLU A 52 5.10 -17.68 -6.42
N HIS A 53 4.92 -17.94 -5.12
CA HIS A 53 4.17 -19.09 -4.62
C HIS A 53 3.40 -18.76 -3.33
N GLY A 54 2.61 -19.72 -2.86
CA GLY A 54 1.70 -19.57 -1.71
C GLY A 54 2.41 -19.35 -0.37
N GLU A 55 3.69 -19.69 -0.27
CA GLU A 55 4.49 -19.51 0.96
C GLU A 55 5.09 -18.10 1.08
N HIS A 56 5.18 -17.34 -0.03
CA HIS A 56 5.57 -15.94 0.07
C HIS A 56 4.50 -15.16 0.86
N GLY A 57 4.93 -14.20 1.65
CA GLY A 57 4.02 -13.44 2.49
C GLY A 57 4.72 -12.30 3.17
N VAL A 58 3.93 -11.39 3.72
CA VAL A 58 4.39 -10.31 4.57
C VAL A 58 3.83 -10.54 5.97
N SER A 59 4.67 -10.35 6.99
CA SER A 59 4.22 -10.42 8.38
C SER A 59 3.33 -9.24 8.72
N TRP A 60 2.65 -9.29 9.87
CA TRP A 60 1.87 -8.16 10.37
C TRP A 60 2.71 -6.88 10.43
N HIS A 61 2.29 -5.87 9.69
CA HIS A 61 2.87 -4.53 9.68
C HIS A 61 1.79 -3.48 9.46
N ALA A 62 2.15 -2.22 9.63
CA ALA A 62 1.37 -1.07 9.20
C ALA A 62 2.22 -0.26 8.22
N ASP A 63 1.58 0.40 7.25
CA ASP A 63 2.24 1.30 6.30
C ASP A 63 2.54 2.67 6.95
N ASP A 64 3.02 2.65 8.20
CA ASP A 64 3.35 3.85 8.99
C ASP A 64 4.73 4.38 8.63
N GLU A 65 4.95 4.71 7.36
CA GLU A 65 6.24 5.17 6.86
C GLU A 65 6.31 6.70 6.74
N PRO A 66 7.43 7.35 7.17
CA PRO A 66 7.60 8.79 7.00
C PRO A 66 7.56 9.21 5.54
N LEU A 67 8.07 8.35 4.64
CA LEU A 67 8.13 8.60 3.20
C LEU A 67 6.74 8.85 2.61
N PHE A 68 5.74 8.07 3.05
CA PHE A 68 4.35 8.17 2.62
C PHE A 68 3.48 9.01 3.57
N GLN A 69 4.11 9.78 4.48
CA GLN A 69 3.47 10.58 5.51
C GLN A 69 2.60 9.80 6.52
N GLY A 70 2.62 8.46 6.49
CA GLY A 70 1.78 7.61 7.35
C GLY A 70 2.11 7.68 8.85
N LYS A 71 3.26 8.29 9.21
CA LYS A 71 3.59 8.63 10.61
C LYS A 71 3.03 9.97 11.08
N PHE A 72 2.66 10.85 10.17
CA PHE A 72 2.35 12.25 10.46
C PHE A 72 0.88 12.60 10.21
N GLN A 73 0.22 11.87 9.33
CA GLN A 73 -1.19 12.04 8.99
C GLN A 73 -1.78 10.73 8.46
N ASP A 74 -3.10 10.71 8.32
CA ASP A 74 -3.78 9.59 7.66
C ASP A 74 -3.34 9.49 6.20
N THR A 75 -2.86 8.32 5.81
CA THR A 75 -2.46 8.01 4.44
C THR A 75 -3.42 6.98 3.86
N ARG A 76 -4.10 7.35 2.77
CA ARG A 76 -4.98 6.43 2.04
C ARG A 76 -4.14 5.52 1.14
N ILE A 77 -4.18 4.21 1.41
CA ILE A 77 -3.54 3.18 0.59
C ILE A 77 -4.58 2.53 -0.32
N VAL A 78 -4.24 2.39 -1.61
CA VAL A 78 -5.04 1.62 -2.58
C VAL A 78 -4.27 0.35 -2.90
N SER A 79 -4.71 -0.78 -2.33
CA SER A 79 -4.09 -2.09 -2.56
C SER A 79 -4.80 -2.84 -3.69
N VAL A 80 -4.07 -3.17 -4.75
CA VAL A 80 -4.60 -3.89 -5.92
C VAL A 80 -3.88 -5.21 -6.06
N THR A 81 -4.64 -6.30 -6.07
CA THR A 81 -4.12 -7.67 -6.25
C THR A 81 -4.44 -8.16 -7.65
N LEU A 82 -3.43 -8.68 -8.35
CA LEU A 82 -3.56 -9.29 -9.68
C LEU A 82 -3.02 -10.73 -9.64
N GLY A 83 -3.68 -11.64 -10.36
CA GLY A 83 -3.27 -13.03 -10.44
C GLY A 83 -3.91 -13.93 -9.38
N SER A 84 -3.11 -14.77 -8.73
CA SER A 84 -3.59 -15.81 -7.81
C SER A 84 -4.17 -15.23 -6.52
N PRO A 85 -5.32 -15.75 -6.01
CA PRO A 85 -5.93 -15.26 -4.78
C PRO A 85 -5.03 -15.49 -3.56
N ARG A 86 -5.13 -14.57 -2.59
CA ARG A 86 -4.38 -14.63 -1.33
C ARG A 86 -5.26 -14.23 -0.16
N LYS A 87 -4.95 -14.78 1.01
CA LYS A 87 -5.58 -14.36 2.27
C LYS A 87 -5.02 -13.00 2.65
N PHE A 88 -5.87 -11.99 2.68
CA PHE A 88 -5.57 -10.66 3.19
C PHE A 88 -6.17 -10.50 4.59
N GLN A 89 -5.43 -9.93 5.52
CA GLN A 89 -5.87 -9.76 6.91
C GLN A 89 -5.61 -8.33 7.37
N ILE A 90 -6.59 -7.75 8.06
CA ILE A 90 -6.52 -6.42 8.66
C ILE A 90 -6.72 -6.58 10.16
N GLY A 91 -6.00 -5.81 10.95
CA GLY A 91 -6.14 -5.76 12.40
C GLY A 91 -5.77 -4.39 12.93
N LEU A 92 -6.38 -3.99 14.04
CA LEU A 92 -5.97 -2.79 14.75
C LEU A 92 -4.63 -3.04 15.44
N ARG A 93 -3.77 -2.01 15.47
CA ARG A 93 -2.52 -2.07 16.22
C ARG A 93 -2.84 -2.20 17.71
N ALA A 94 -2.46 -3.32 18.33
CA ALA A 94 -2.62 -3.50 19.76
C ALA A 94 -1.81 -2.42 20.52
N PRO A 95 -2.35 -1.85 21.62
CA PRO A 95 -1.58 -0.96 22.48
C PRO A 95 -0.30 -1.66 22.94
N ARG A 96 0.83 -0.94 22.98
CA ARG A 96 2.13 -1.49 23.44
C ARG A 96 2.12 -1.99 24.89
N ARG A 97 1.01 -1.85 25.62
CA ARG A 97 0.73 -2.50 26.92
C ARG A 97 -0.74 -2.89 27.03
N GLY A 98 -1.02 -4.19 26.97
CA GLY A 98 -2.25 -4.79 27.48
C GLY A 98 -3.35 -5.05 26.45
N GLY A 99 -3.66 -6.34 26.28
CA GLY A 99 -4.88 -6.82 25.63
C GLY A 99 -4.72 -7.12 24.14
N ILE A 100 -4.66 -8.41 23.81
CA ILE A 100 -4.95 -8.89 22.45
C ILE A 100 -6.40 -8.48 22.16
N LEU A 101 -6.60 -7.53 21.27
CA LEU A 101 -7.92 -7.32 20.66
C LEU A 101 -8.19 -8.53 19.78
N LYS A 102 -9.10 -9.40 20.23
CA LYS A 102 -9.62 -10.47 19.38
C LYS A 102 -10.47 -9.82 18.28
N PRO A 103 -10.27 -10.18 17.00
CA PRO A 103 -11.22 -9.80 15.96
C PRO A 103 -12.58 -10.43 16.27
N GLU A 104 -13.66 -9.67 16.04
CA GLU A 104 -15.03 -10.20 15.96
C GLU A 104 -15.20 -11.11 14.74
#